data_AF-A0A4Q5RGR9-F1
#
_entry.id   AF-A0A4Q5RGR9-F1
#
_cell.length_a   1.000
_cell.length_b   1.000
_cell.length_c   1.000
_cell.angle_alpha   90.00
_cell.angle_beta   90.00
_cell.angle_gamma   90.00
#
_symmetry.space_group_name_H-M   'P 1'
#
loop_
_entity.id
_entity.type
_entity.pdbx_description
1 polymer ?
#
loop_
_entity_poly.entity_id
_entity_poly.type
_entity_poly.pdbx_seq_one_letter_code
_entity_poly.pdbx_strand_id
1 'polypeptide(L)'
;MSETNATVFKPSLRLIDATMLVAGSMIGSGIFIVSADITRNVGSAGWLIVVWLITGFMTLTAALSYGELSAMFPKAGGQYIYLKEAYNPLVGFLYGWSFFTVIQTATIAAVGVAFAKFTAYLVPQISEDLVAINLGFLKISPAQLLSIVLIVLLTLINNRGVNSGKIIQTVFTLAKLLSLLGLIVFGFYAFNHQVWNENWHTADIWNLHNISKDGTVTSLTTIAALGAIASAMVGSIFSSDAWNNVTFIAG
;
A
#
# COMPACT_ATOMS: atom_id res chain seq x y z
N MET A 1 -19.82 36.94 -32.62
CA MET A 1 -20.12 35.67 -31.94
C MET A 1 -18.79 35.02 -31.61
N SER A 2 -18.39 35.02 -30.34
CA SER A 2 -17.18 34.35 -29.86
C SER A 2 -17.50 32.87 -29.72
N GLU A 3 -16.92 32.03 -30.57
CA GLU A 3 -16.98 30.58 -30.41
C GLU A 3 -16.28 30.22 -29.09
N THR A 4 -17.07 29.81 -28.10
CA THR A 4 -16.56 29.16 -26.91
C THR A 4 -16.00 27.82 -27.36
N ASN A 5 -14.69 27.75 -27.59
CA ASN A 5 -13.96 26.50 -27.76
C ASN A 5 -14.18 25.66 -26.50
N ALA A 6 -15.23 24.83 -26.51
CA ALA A 6 -15.41 23.80 -25.50
C ALA A 6 -14.16 22.93 -25.56
N THR A 7 -13.34 22.98 -24.52
CA THR A 7 -12.20 22.07 -24.37
C THR A 7 -12.75 20.66 -24.21
N VAL A 8 -13.00 19.99 -25.34
CA VAL A 8 -13.41 18.60 -25.37
C VAL A 8 -12.26 17.79 -24.79
N PHE A 9 -12.56 17.02 -23.75
CA PHE A 9 -11.61 16.08 -23.15
C PHE A 9 -11.08 15.15 -24.24
N LYS A 10 -9.77 15.19 -24.49
CA LYS A 10 -9.12 14.27 -25.43
C LYS A 10 -8.71 13.03 -24.64
N PRO A 11 -9.33 11.87 -24.87
CA PRO A 11 -8.90 10.63 -24.22
C PRO A 11 -7.47 10.33 -24.68
N SER A 12 -6.48 10.53 -23.82
CA SER A 12 -5.06 10.34 -24.14
C SER A 12 -4.51 8.99 -23.67
N LEU A 13 -5.29 8.22 -22.90
CA LEU A 13 -4.89 6.93 -22.33
C LEU A 13 -5.60 5.79 -23.08
N ARG A 14 -4.81 4.86 -23.63
CA ARG A 14 -5.32 3.60 -24.19
C ARG A 14 -5.49 2.57 -23.06
N LEU A 15 -6.17 1.47 -23.35
CA LEU A 15 -6.36 0.37 -22.38
C LEU A 15 -5.02 -0.08 -21.76
N ILE A 16 -3.98 -0.24 -22.59
CA ILE A 16 -2.67 -0.67 -22.09
C ILE A 16 -2.03 0.38 -21.18
N ASP A 17 -2.20 1.67 -21.47
CA ASP A 17 -1.68 2.76 -20.65
C ASP A 17 -2.39 2.79 -19.29
N ALA A 18 -3.71 2.62 -19.29
CA ALA A 18 -4.52 2.53 -18.07
C ALA A 18 -4.15 1.30 -17.24
N THR A 19 -4.00 0.12 -17.85
CA THR A 19 -3.60 -1.12 -17.17
C THR A 19 -2.20 -0.99 -16.58
N MET A 20 -1.23 -0.45 -17.33
CA MET A 20 0.14 -0.24 -16.84
C MET A 20 0.19 0.82 -15.74
N LEU A 21 -0.65 1.85 -15.80
CA LEU A 21 -0.77 2.85 -14.74
C LEU A 21 -1.29 2.20 -13.45
N VAL A 22 -2.34 1.38 -13.52
CA VAL A 22 -2.91 0.68 -12.36
C VAL A 22 -1.93 -0.35 -11.80
N ALA A 23 -1.34 -1.21 -12.65
CA ALA A 23 -0.35 -2.18 -12.20
C ALA A 23 0.87 -1.48 -11.56
N GLY A 24 1.33 -0.38 -12.18
CA GLY A 24 2.42 0.43 -11.69
C GLY A 24 2.11 1.17 -10.39
N SER A 25 0.86 1.56 -10.14
CA SER A 25 0.47 2.23 -8.89
C SER A 25 0.24 1.23 -7.75
N MET A 26 -0.33 0.05 -8.04
CA MET A 26 -0.60 -1.00 -7.05
C MET A 26 0.68 -1.70 -6.55
N ILE A 27 1.69 -1.90 -7.39
CA ILE A 27 2.95 -2.50 -6.96
C ILE A 27 3.72 -1.47 -6.13
N GLY A 28 3.54 -1.49 -4.81
CA GLY A 28 4.13 -0.53 -3.87
C GLY A 28 5.31 -1.08 -3.07
N SER A 29 5.76 -0.31 -2.08
CA SER A 29 6.73 -0.76 -1.07
C SER A 29 6.17 -1.83 -0.12
N GLY A 30 4.84 -2.00 -0.09
CA GLY A 30 4.17 -2.96 0.77
C GLY A 30 4.69 -4.38 0.59
N ILE A 31 5.07 -4.81 -0.62
CA ILE A 31 5.62 -6.15 -0.85
C ILE A 31 6.90 -6.45 -0.03
N PHE A 32 7.69 -5.43 0.30
CA PHE A 32 8.93 -5.57 1.08
C PHE A 32 8.71 -5.56 2.59
N ILE A 33 7.55 -5.10 3.07
CA ILE A 33 7.25 -4.94 4.50
C ILE A 33 6.21 -5.97 4.95
N VAL A 34 5.14 -6.08 4.18
CA VAL A 34 3.89 -6.71 4.58
C VAL A 34 4.02 -8.21 4.71
N SER A 35 4.76 -8.89 3.83
CA SER A 35 4.97 -10.34 3.98
C SER A 35 5.63 -10.69 5.32
N ALA A 36 6.63 -9.90 5.74
CA ALA A 36 7.27 -10.09 7.04
C ALA A 36 6.32 -9.75 8.20
N ASP A 37 5.44 -8.77 8.04
CA ASP A 37 4.41 -8.43 9.03
C ASP A 37 3.33 -9.53 9.15
N ILE A 38 2.82 -10.04 8.02
CA ILE A 38 1.89 -11.17 7.99
C ILE A 38 2.52 -12.36 8.71
N THR A 39 3.75 -12.75 8.37
CA THR A 39 4.43 -13.88 9.01
C THR A 39 4.61 -13.66 10.53
N ARG A 40 4.85 -12.43 11.00
CA ARG A 40 4.89 -12.15 12.46
C ARG A 40 3.54 -12.33 13.15
N ASN A 41 2.45 -12.02 12.45
CA ASN A 41 1.10 -12.18 12.99
C ASN A 41 0.66 -13.65 12.99
N VAL A 42 0.91 -14.39 11.89
CA VAL A 42 0.34 -15.74 11.69
C VAL A 42 1.33 -16.89 11.93
N GLY A 43 2.63 -16.63 11.94
CA GLY A 43 3.70 -17.60 12.19
C GLY A 43 3.91 -18.65 11.08
N SER A 44 2.96 -18.85 10.19
CA SER A 44 2.96 -19.97 9.23
C SER A 44 3.08 -19.51 7.77
N ALA A 45 3.86 -20.27 6.98
CA ALA A 45 4.00 -20.07 5.54
C ALA A 45 2.69 -20.33 4.79
N GLY A 46 1.91 -21.34 5.19
CA GLY A 46 0.60 -21.61 4.60
C GLY A 46 -0.37 -20.44 4.80
N TRP A 47 -0.46 -19.91 6.01
CA TRP A 47 -1.32 -18.76 6.32
C TRP A 47 -0.85 -17.46 5.67
N LEU A 48 0.46 -17.25 5.51
CA LEU A 48 0.99 -16.14 4.71
C LEU A 48 0.41 -16.14 3.29
N ILE A 49 0.42 -17.29 2.61
CA ILE A 49 -0.14 -17.42 1.26
C ILE A 49 -1.65 -17.25 1.27
N VAL A 50 -2.36 -17.84 2.24
CA VAL A 50 -3.82 -17.69 2.37
C VAL A 50 -4.23 -16.23 2.55
N VAL A 51 -3.52 -15.45 3.40
CA VAL A 51 -3.80 -14.02 3.58
C VAL A 51 -3.64 -13.25 2.27
N TRP A 52 -2.58 -13.52 1.51
CA TRP A 52 -2.38 -12.91 0.19
C TRP A 52 -3.47 -13.32 -0.81
N LEU A 53 -3.91 -14.58 -0.82
CA LEU A 53 -4.99 -15.05 -1.68
C LEU A 53 -6.34 -14.41 -1.33
N ILE A 54 -6.68 -14.31 -0.04
CA ILE A 54 -7.89 -13.63 0.42
C ILE A 54 -7.86 -12.16 -0.02
N THR A 55 -6.71 -11.49 0.16
CA THR A 55 -6.53 -10.10 -0.26
C THR A 55 -6.71 -9.94 -1.76
N GLY A 56 -6.08 -10.79 -2.57
CA GLY A 56 -6.21 -10.77 -4.02
C GLY A 56 -7.65 -10.99 -4.47
N PHE A 57 -8.37 -11.93 -3.84
CA PHE A 57 -9.79 -12.15 -4.12
C PHE A 57 -10.63 -10.91 -3.79
N MET A 58 -10.45 -10.33 -2.59
CA MET A 58 -11.16 -9.11 -2.19
C MET A 58 -10.90 -7.94 -3.13
N THR A 59 -9.63 -7.71 -3.49
CA THR A 59 -9.23 -6.64 -4.42
C THR A 59 -9.83 -6.86 -5.80
N LEU A 60 -9.85 -8.09 -6.31
CA LEU A 60 -10.45 -8.41 -7.62
C LEU A 60 -11.95 -8.15 -7.62
N THR A 61 -12.67 -8.64 -6.60
CA THR A 61 -14.11 -8.40 -6.47
C THR A 61 -14.43 -6.90 -6.41
N ALA A 62 -13.68 -6.14 -5.60
CA ALA A 62 -13.87 -4.70 -5.48
C ALA A 62 -13.57 -3.95 -6.79
N ALA A 63 -12.47 -4.30 -7.47
CA ALA A 63 -12.08 -3.69 -8.73
C ALA A 63 -13.12 -3.94 -9.84
N LEU A 64 -13.69 -5.14 -9.92
CA LEU A 64 -14.74 -5.46 -10.89
C LEU A 64 -16.03 -4.67 -10.61
N SER A 65 -16.49 -4.63 -9.35
CA SER A 65 -17.66 -3.83 -8.97
C SER A 65 -17.47 -2.34 -9.27
N TYR A 66 -16.25 -1.81 -9.06
CA TYR A 66 -15.94 -0.43 -9.40
C TYR A 66 -15.82 -0.19 -10.90
N GLY A 67 -15.38 -1.20 -11.67
CA GLY A 67 -15.41 -1.18 -13.12
C GLY A 67 -16.84 -0.98 -13.66
N GLU A 68 -17.81 -1.71 -13.11
CA GLU A 68 -19.22 -1.55 -13.46
C GLU A 68 -19.77 -0.16 -13.07
N LEU A 69 -19.46 0.32 -11.86
CA LEU A 69 -19.84 1.68 -11.43
C LEU A 69 -19.21 2.77 -12.29
N SER A 70 -17.96 2.59 -12.72
CA SER A 70 -17.26 3.53 -13.61
C SER A 70 -17.91 3.59 -14.98
N ALA A 71 -18.39 2.46 -15.50
CA ALA A 71 -19.12 2.40 -16.76
C ALA A 71 -20.52 3.02 -16.64
N MET A 72 -21.20 2.85 -15.50
CA MET A 72 -22.52 3.42 -15.25
C MET A 72 -22.50 4.93 -14.99
N PHE A 73 -21.43 5.43 -14.36
CA PHE A 73 -21.23 6.85 -14.05
C PHE A 73 -19.91 7.36 -14.65
N PRO A 74 -19.85 7.62 -15.98
CA PRO A 74 -18.66 8.10 -16.67
C PRO A 74 -18.43 9.60 -16.39
N LYS A 75 -18.23 9.95 -15.13
CA LYS A 75 -17.96 11.30 -14.64
C LYS A 75 -16.66 11.26 -13.85
N ALA A 76 -15.83 12.28 -14.04
CA ALA A 76 -14.67 12.47 -13.19
C ALA A 76 -15.12 12.67 -11.72
N GLY A 77 -14.47 11.94 -10.80
CA GLY A 77 -14.74 12.03 -9.36
C GLY A 77 -14.88 10.69 -8.63
N GLY A 78 -14.85 9.56 -9.35
CA GLY A 78 -14.72 8.22 -8.78
C GLY A 78 -15.70 7.92 -7.64
N GLN A 79 -15.16 7.41 -6.52
CA GLN A 79 -15.91 7.03 -5.31
C GLN A 79 -16.85 8.11 -4.78
N TYR A 80 -16.45 9.38 -4.87
CA TYR A 80 -17.28 10.50 -4.41
C TYR A 80 -18.60 10.56 -5.19
N ILE A 81 -18.53 10.40 -6.51
CA ILE A 81 -19.71 10.43 -7.38
C ILE A 81 -20.60 9.22 -7.11
N TYR A 82 -20.01 8.03 -6.96
CA TYR A 82 -20.78 6.80 -6.73
C TYR A 82 -21.56 6.88 -5.42
N LEU A 83 -20.93 7.35 -4.34
CA LEU A 83 -21.58 7.48 -3.04
C LEU A 83 -22.65 8.59 -3.01
N LYS A 84 -22.38 9.69 -3.71
CA LYS A 84 -23.36 10.79 -3.85
C LYS A 84 -24.62 10.32 -4.57
N GLU A 85 -24.47 9.54 -5.62
CA GLU A 85 -25.58 9.06 -6.45
C GLU A 85 -26.33 7.89 -5.79
N ALA A 86 -25.61 6.97 -5.14
CA ALA A 86 -26.21 5.81 -4.49
C ALA A 86 -26.98 6.18 -3.19
N TYR A 87 -26.53 7.22 -2.48
CA TYR A 87 -27.09 7.59 -1.18
C TYR A 87 -27.65 9.01 -1.15
N ASN A 88 -26.79 10.01 -1.01
CA ASN A 88 -27.15 11.44 -0.99
C ASN A 88 -25.88 12.33 -0.97
N PRO A 89 -26.01 13.65 -1.16
CA PRO A 89 -24.87 14.58 -1.12
C PRO A 89 -24.09 14.61 0.20
N LEU A 90 -24.73 14.33 1.35
CA LEU A 90 -24.04 14.31 2.65
C LEU A 90 -23.06 13.12 2.74
N VAL A 91 -23.45 11.93 2.29
CA VAL A 91 -22.56 10.75 2.26
C VAL A 91 -21.37 10.98 1.33
N GLY A 92 -21.62 11.54 0.14
CA GLY A 92 -20.54 11.96 -0.76
C GLY A 92 -19.60 12.98 -0.11
N PHE A 93 -20.14 13.99 0.58
CA PHE A 93 -19.34 14.97 1.31
C PHE A 93 -18.49 14.35 2.42
N LEU A 94 -19.07 13.47 3.25
CA LEU A 94 -18.35 12.78 4.33
C LEU A 94 -17.21 11.92 3.77
N TYR A 95 -17.43 11.24 2.64
CA TYR A 95 -16.38 10.53 1.95
C TYR A 95 -15.26 11.47 1.49
N GLY A 96 -15.61 12.57 0.78
CA GLY A 96 -14.62 13.55 0.31
C GLY A 96 -13.82 14.17 1.46
N TRP A 97 -14.48 14.50 2.57
CA TRP A 97 -13.84 15.01 3.78
C TRP A 97 -12.88 13.98 4.38
N SER A 98 -13.32 12.73 4.55
CA SER A 98 -12.50 11.65 5.10
C SER A 98 -11.32 11.33 4.19
N PHE A 99 -11.55 11.28 2.88
CA PHE A 99 -10.53 11.04 1.87
C PHE A 99 -9.42 12.09 1.93
N PHE A 100 -9.79 13.37 1.98
CA PHE A 100 -8.84 14.46 2.00
C PHE A 100 -8.12 14.62 3.34
N THR A 101 -8.85 14.56 4.46
CA THR A 101 -8.31 14.91 5.79
C THR A 101 -7.65 13.74 6.50
N VAL A 102 -8.08 12.50 6.24
CA VAL A 102 -7.64 11.30 6.96
C VAL A 102 -6.94 10.31 6.03
N ILE A 103 -7.60 9.86 4.97
CA ILE A 103 -7.11 8.73 4.16
C ILE A 103 -5.82 9.10 3.44
N GLN A 104 -5.84 10.16 2.63
CA GLN A 104 -4.67 10.55 1.82
C GLN A 104 -3.50 11.05 2.68
N THR A 105 -3.80 11.82 3.72
CA THR A 105 -2.77 12.34 4.65
C THR A 105 -2.11 11.22 5.45
N ALA A 106 -2.88 10.25 5.96
CA ALA A 106 -2.35 9.09 6.68
C ALA A 106 -1.51 8.20 5.76
N THR A 107 -1.95 7.95 4.53
CA THR A 107 -1.18 7.16 3.55
C THR A 107 0.17 7.82 3.23
N ILE A 108 0.19 9.13 2.99
CA ILE A 108 1.44 9.87 2.73
C ILE A 108 2.38 9.78 3.95
N ALA A 109 1.86 9.96 5.16
CA ALA A 109 2.64 9.86 6.39
C ALA A 109 3.20 8.45 6.61
N ALA A 110 2.37 7.41 6.41
CA ALA A 110 2.77 6.02 6.57
C ALA A 110 3.90 5.63 5.60
N VAL A 111 3.80 6.04 4.33
CA VAL A 111 4.85 5.79 3.33
C VAL A 111 6.14 6.56 3.67
N GLY A 112 6.04 7.79 4.17
CA GLY A 112 7.19 8.55 4.65
C GLY A 112 7.94 7.84 5.78
N VAL A 113 7.20 7.35 6.79
CA VAL A 113 7.78 6.60 7.91
C VAL A 113 8.37 5.27 7.46
N ALA A 114 7.72 4.57 6.52
CA ALA A 114 8.27 3.35 5.93
C ALA A 114 9.61 3.62 5.20
N PHE A 115 9.74 4.73 4.49
CA PHE A 115 11.01 5.14 3.88
C PHE A 115 12.10 5.35 4.93
N ALA A 116 11.77 6.07 6.01
CA ALA A 116 12.71 6.31 7.10
C ALA A 116 13.14 5.01 7.80
N LYS A 117 12.19 4.09 8.01
CA LYS A 117 12.45 2.77 8.57
C LYS A 117 13.42 1.95 7.73
N PHE A 118 13.28 1.96 6.40
CA PHE A 118 14.25 1.30 5.54
C PHE A 118 15.60 2.01 5.52
N THR A 119 15.60 3.34 5.57
CA THR A 119 16.83 4.15 5.67
C THR A 119 17.59 3.81 6.96
N ALA A 120 16.90 3.50 8.05
CA ALA A 120 17.53 3.14 9.32
C ALA A 120 18.38 1.87 9.27
N TYR A 121 18.14 0.95 8.33
CA TYR A 121 19.05 -0.19 8.11
C TYR A 121 20.42 0.23 7.57
N LEU A 122 20.50 1.39 6.89
CA LEU A 122 21.75 1.95 6.36
C LEU A 122 22.34 3.00 7.29
N VAL A 123 21.48 3.80 7.93
CA VAL A 123 21.85 4.89 8.84
C VAL A 123 21.07 4.72 10.15
N PRO A 124 21.58 3.91 11.11
CA PRO A 124 20.88 3.57 12.34
C PRO A 124 20.45 4.77 13.20
N GLN A 125 21.13 5.91 13.05
CA GLN A 125 20.80 7.17 13.72
C GLN A 125 19.43 7.73 13.33
N ILE A 126 18.83 7.24 12.24
CA ILE A 126 17.50 7.63 11.77
C ILE A 126 16.41 6.65 12.25
N SER A 127 16.74 5.70 13.14
CA SER A 127 15.78 4.70 13.63
C SER A 127 14.55 5.32 14.31
N GLU A 128 13.41 4.64 14.15
CA GLU A 128 12.16 4.95 14.83
C GLU A 128 12.20 4.69 16.34
N ASP A 129 13.13 3.83 16.79
CA ASP A 129 13.32 3.47 18.20
C ASP A 129 14.05 4.56 19.00
N LEU A 130 14.66 5.54 18.32
CA LEU A 130 15.36 6.65 18.94
C LEU A 130 14.42 7.83 19.20
N VAL A 131 14.70 8.59 20.25
CA VAL A 131 13.97 9.83 20.57
C VAL A 131 14.87 11.01 20.21
N ALA A 132 14.46 11.80 19.21
CA ALA A 132 15.16 13.02 18.83
C ALA A 132 14.70 14.20 19.68
N ILE A 133 13.39 14.38 19.83
CA ILE A 133 12.78 15.48 20.56
C ILE A 133 11.77 14.90 21.55
N ASN A 134 11.86 15.33 22.81
CA ASN A 134 10.91 14.95 23.85
C ASN A 134 10.24 16.21 24.41
N LEU A 135 8.95 16.36 24.12
CA LEU A 135 8.11 17.48 24.60
C LEU A 135 7.26 17.08 25.81
N GLY A 136 7.54 15.93 26.44
CA GLY A 136 6.77 15.37 27.55
C GLY A 136 5.52 14.62 27.08
N PHE A 137 4.59 15.32 26.41
CA PHE A 137 3.37 14.73 25.85
C PHE A 137 3.57 14.12 24.45
N LEU A 138 4.67 14.47 23.78
CA LEU A 138 5.01 14.00 22.43
C LEU A 138 6.49 13.65 22.37
N LYS A 139 6.78 12.44 21.88
CA LYS A 139 8.14 12.02 21.52
C LYS A 139 8.22 11.95 20.01
N ILE A 140 9.20 12.64 19.44
CA ILE A 140 9.45 12.66 18.00
C ILE A 140 10.72 11.89 17.73
N SER A 141 10.64 10.89 16.86
CA SER A 141 11.80 10.09 16.44
C SER A 141 12.55 10.75 15.27
N PRO A 142 13.85 10.47 15.09
CA PRO A 142 14.58 10.84 13.88
C PRO A 142 13.87 10.39 12.59
N ALA A 143 13.25 9.20 12.61
CA ALA A 143 12.48 8.69 11.47
C ALA A 143 11.32 9.61 11.08
N GLN A 144 10.59 10.13 12.06
CA GLN A 144 9.49 11.07 11.82
C GLN A 144 10.01 12.40 11.25
N LEU A 145 11.14 12.92 11.74
CA LEU A 145 11.75 14.13 11.19
C LEU A 145 12.17 13.94 9.73
N LEU A 146 12.82 12.81 9.40
CA LEU A 146 13.16 12.49 8.01
C LEU A 146 11.91 12.38 7.13
N SER A 147 10.85 11.76 7.64
CA SER A 147 9.57 11.62 6.93
C SER A 147 8.96 12.98 6.61
N ILE A 148 8.97 13.91 7.56
CA ILE A 148 8.48 15.29 7.37
C ILE A 148 9.29 16.00 6.29
N VAL A 149 10.63 15.93 6.37
CA VAL A 149 11.53 16.54 5.37
C VAL A 149 11.27 15.97 3.98
N LEU A 150 11.12 14.65 3.87
CA LEU A 150 10.84 13.97 2.61
C LEU A 150 9.50 14.42 2.02
N ILE A 151 8.44 14.48 2.83
CA ILE A 151 7.11 14.92 2.39
C ILE A 151 7.18 16.35 1.88
N VAL A 152 7.78 17.28 2.64
CA VAL A 152 7.95 18.68 2.21
C VAL A 152 8.72 18.76 0.90
N LEU A 153 9.82 18.01 0.76
CA LEU A 153 10.62 17.98 -0.47
C LEU A 153 9.81 17.49 -1.67
N LEU A 154 9.07 16.38 -1.53
CA LEU A 154 8.26 15.83 -2.61
C LEU A 154 7.09 16.77 -2.96
N THR A 155 6.47 17.42 -1.98
CA THR A 155 5.45 18.45 -2.21
C THR A 155 6.03 19.62 -3.02
N LEU A 156 7.22 20.12 -2.66
CA LEU A 156 7.87 21.21 -3.39
C LEU A 156 8.22 20.82 -4.83
N ILE A 157 8.64 19.57 -5.07
CA ILE A 157 8.90 19.07 -6.42
C ILE A 157 7.59 18.97 -7.22
N ASN A 158 6.53 18.42 -6.63
CA ASN A 158 5.23 18.31 -7.29
C ASN A 158 4.66 19.70 -7.65
N ASN A 159 4.90 20.72 -6.81
CA ASN A 159 4.48 22.09 -7.09
C ASN A 159 5.24 22.76 -8.26
N ARG A 160 6.44 22.26 -8.63
CA ARG A 160 7.23 22.81 -9.76
C ARG A 160 6.78 22.30 -11.14
N GLY A 161 5.93 21.29 -11.18
CA GLY A 161 5.27 20.86 -12.41
C GLY A 161 5.25 19.35 -12.63
N VAL A 162 4.28 18.90 -13.42
CA VAL A 162 3.97 17.49 -13.69
C VAL A 162 5.10 16.71 -14.36
N ASN A 163 5.95 17.39 -15.15
CA ASN A 163 7.06 16.75 -15.85
C ASN A 163 8.15 16.24 -14.89
N SER A 164 8.45 16.99 -13.82
CA SER A 164 9.40 16.56 -12.79
C SER A 164 8.86 15.38 -11.98
N GLY A 165 7.56 15.42 -11.64
CA GLY A 165 6.88 14.31 -10.96
C GLY A 165 6.90 13.01 -11.78
N LYS A 166 6.69 13.10 -13.10
CA LYS A 166 6.72 11.95 -14.01
C LYS A 166 8.07 11.23 -13.97
N ILE A 167 9.18 11.97 -14.05
CA ILE A 167 10.53 11.36 -14.05
C ILE A 167 10.78 10.62 -12.73
N ILE A 168 10.48 11.24 -11.59
CA ILE A 168 10.65 10.64 -10.26
C ILE A 168 9.81 9.37 -10.13
N GLN A 169 8.53 9.43 -10.55
CA GLN A 169 7.63 8.28 -10.53
C GLN A 169 8.19 7.13 -11.38
N THR A 170 8.68 7.41 -12.59
CA THR A 170 9.25 6.38 -13.48
C THR A 170 10.50 5.77 -12.86
N VAL A 171 11.42 6.57 -12.32
CA VAL A 171 12.64 6.06 -11.67
C VAL A 171 12.31 5.17 -10.48
N PHE A 172 11.43 5.60 -9.57
CA PHE A 172 11.03 4.78 -8.43
C PHE A 172 10.25 3.53 -8.84
N THR A 173 9.46 3.61 -9.92
CA THR A 173 8.74 2.46 -10.45
C THR A 173 9.70 1.43 -11.06
N LEU A 174 10.72 1.86 -11.78
CA LEU A 174 11.74 0.94 -12.29
C LEU A 174 12.58 0.36 -11.16
N ALA A 175 13.01 1.19 -10.20
CA ALA A 175 13.78 0.74 -9.05
C ALA A 175 13.04 -0.37 -8.27
N LYS A 176 11.76 -0.16 -7.92
CA LYS A 176 11.00 -1.17 -7.18
C LYS A 176 10.80 -2.47 -7.97
N LEU A 177 10.56 -2.39 -9.28
CA LEU A 177 10.38 -3.58 -10.13
C LEU A 177 11.70 -4.37 -10.26
N LEU A 178 12.82 -3.67 -10.45
CA LEU A 178 14.14 -4.28 -10.48
C LEU A 178 14.52 -4.90 -9.14
N SER A 179 14.22 -4.22 -8.02
CA SER A 179 14.43 -4.77 -6.67
C SER A 179 13.58 -6.02 -6.43
N LEU A 180 12.33 -6.04 -6.89
CA LEU A 180 11.45 -7.21 -6.77
C LEU A 180 11.96 -8.38 -7.62
N LEU A 181 12.37 -8.12 -8.86
CA LEU A 181 12.98 -9.14 -9.72
C LEU A 181 14.27 -9.69 -9.09
N GLY A 182 15.11 -8.80 -8.55
CA GLY A 182 16.30 -9.17 -7.79
C GLY A 182 15.97 -10.06 -6.60
N LEU A 183 14.96 -9.71 -5.80
CA LEU A 183 14.50 -10.52 -4.67
C LEU A 183 14.10 -11.93 -5.11
N ILE A 184 13.38 -12.07 -6.23
CA ILE A 184 12.99 -13.37 -6.77
C ILE A 184 14.22 -14.18 -7.18
N VAL A 185 15.13 -13.57 -7.96
CA VAL A 185 16.36 -14.25 -8.43
C VAL A 185 17.26 -14.66 -7.27
N PHE A 186 17.50 -13.75 -6.32
CA PHE A 186 18.29 -14.06 -5.12
C PHE A 186 17.59 -15.07 -4.22
N GLY A 187 16.27 -15.07 -4.15
CA GLY A 187 15.49 -16.07 -3.41
C GLY A 187 15.69 -17.49 -3.98
N PHE A 188 15.69 -17.64 -5.31
CA PHE A 188 16.01 -18.92 -5.94
C PHE A 188 17.49 -19.29 -5.80
N TYR A 189 18.40 -18.32 -5.90
CA TYR A 189 19.82 -18.56 -5.74
C TYR A 189 20.19 -18.98 -4.30
N ALA A 190 19.60 -18.32 -3.30
CA ALA A 190 19.79 -18.61 -1.88
C ALA A 190 18.83 -19.70 -1.35
N PHE A 191 18.19 -20.44 -2.25
CA PHE A 191 17.25 -21.49 -1.88
C PHE A 191 17.91 -22.53 -0.98
N ASN A 192 17.32 -22.76 0.20
CA ASN A 192 17.78 -23.76 1.15
C ASN A 192 16.69 -24.83 1.34
N HIS A 193 17.01 -26.07 0.98
CA HIS A 193 16.08 -27.20 1.06
C HIS A 193 15.63 -27.51 2.50
N GLN A 194 16.49 -27.25 3.50
CA GLN A 194 16.11 -27.43 4.90
C GLN A 194 15.06 -26.39 5.31
N VAL A 195 15.29 -25.11 5.02
CA VAL A 195 14.34 -24.03 5.30
C VAL A 195 13.02 -24.27 4.57
N TRP A 196 13.08 -24.73 3.32
CA TRP A 196 11.89 -25.12 2.57
C TRP A 196 11.11 -26.23 3.29
N ASN A 197 11.78 -27.30 3.69
CA ASN A 197 11.14 -28.41 4.40
C ASN A 197 10.53 -27.99 5.75
N GLU A 198 11.21 -27.14 6.51
CA GLU A 198 10.74 -26.61 7.80
C GLU A 198 9.50 -25.73 7.66
N ASN A 199 9.30 -25.10 6.50
CA ASN A 199 8.14 -24.25 6.23
C ASN A 199 7.01 -24.98 5.50
N TRP A 200 7.30 -26.00 4.69
CA TRP A 200 6.36 -26.62 3.74
C TRP A 200 6.14 -28.12 3.90
N HIS A 201 6.89 -28.83 4.75
CA HIS A 201 6.78 -30.28 4.90
C HIS A 201 6.58 -30.74 6.36
N THR A 202 6.52 -29.82 7.30
CA THR A 202 6.19 -30.03 8.71
C THR A 202 4.68 -29.90 8.96
N ALA A 203 4.20 -30.51 10.06
CA ALA A 203 2.81 -30.36 10.52
C ALA A 203 2.42 -28.89 10.83
N ASP A 204 3.40 -27.99 10.94
CA ASP A 204 3.24 -26.59 11.32
C ASP A 204 2.87 -25.65 10.17
N ILE A 205 2.75 -26.11 8.92
CA ILE A 205 2.30 -25.30 7.77
C ILE A 205 1.00 -24.56 8.08
N TRP A 206 0.09 -25.18 8.82
CA TRP A 206 -1.24 -24.64 9.10
C TRP A 206 -1.39 -24.18 10.56
N ASN A 207 -0.32 -24.25 11.34
CA ASN A 207 -0.33 -23.89 12.76
C ASN A 207 -0.15 -22.38 12.91
N LEU A 208 -1.22 -21.68 13.30
CA LEU A 208 -1.14 -20.27 13.68
C LEU A 208 -0.41 -20.14 15.01
N HIS A 209 0.65 -19.37 15.03
CA HIS A 209 1.42 -19.11 16.24
C HIS A 209 2.03 -17.72 16.22
N ASN A 210 2.26 -17.18 17.40
CA ASN A 210 3.03 -15.96 17.60
C ASN A 210 4.45 -16.32 18.06
N ILE A 211 5.44 -15.60 17.56
CA ILE A 211 6.83 -15.69 17.99
C ILE A 211 7.15 -14.38 18.72
N SER A 212 7.33 -14.47 20.03
CA SER A 212 7.72 -13.33 20.85
C SER A 212 9.20 -12.97 20.64
N LYS A 213 9.60 -11.75 21.04
CA LYS A 213 10.98 -11.25 20.89
C LYS A 213 12.02 -12.08 21.65
N ASP A 214 11.59 -12.81 22.69
CA ASP A 214 12.41 -13.74 23.46
C ASP A 214 12.49 -15.14 22.83
N GLY A 215 11.86 -15.35 21.66
CA GLY A 215 11.85 -16.62 20.94
C GLY A 215 10.78 -17.60 21.42
N THR A 216 9.92 -17.22 22.37
CA THR A 216 8.82 -18.09 22.81
C THR A 216 7.75 -18.20 21.71
N VAL A 217 7.31 -19.43 21.45
CA VAL A 217 6.28 -19.74 20.45
C VAL A 217 4.98 -20.07 21.16
N THR A 218 3.93 -19.29 20.90
CA THR A 218 2.59 -19.51 21.46
C THR A 218 1.62 -19.83 20.35
N SER A 219 1.02 -21.03 20.37
CA SER A 219 -0.03 -21.38 19.41
C SER A 219 -1.27 -20.52 19.65
N LEU A 220 -1.82 -19.99 18.57
CA LEU A 220 -3.00 -19.14 18.57
C LEU A 220 -4.20 -20.00 18.19
N THR A 221 -5.17 -20.09 19.09
CA THR A 221 -6.41 -20.84 18.82
C THR A 221 -7.62 -19.93 18.92
N THR A 222 -8.67 -20.24 18.14
CA THR A 222 -9.98 -19.57 18.18
C THR A 222 -9.92 -18.06 17.89
N ILE A 223 -10.30 -17.21 18.85
CA ILE A 223 -10.43 -15.76 18.71
C ILE A 223 -9.05 -15.12 18.46
N ALA A 224 -8.00 -15.61 19.12
CA ALA A 224 -6.65 -15.10 18.92
C ALA A 224 -6.13 -15.36 17.49
N ALA A 225 -6.48 -16.52 16.92
CA ALA A 225 -6.17 -16.84 15.53
C ALA A 225 -6.91 -15.91 14.55
N LEU A 226 -8.21 -15.68 14.78
CA LEU A 226 -8.99 -14.74 13.97
C LEU A 226 -8.43 -13.31 14.07
N GLY A 227 -8.05 -12.87 15.26
CA GLY A 227 -7.42 -11.56 15.49
C GLY A 227 -6.08 -11.42 14.76
N ALA A 228 -5.25 -12.47 14.77
CA ALA A 228 -3.99 -12.50 14.04
C ALA A 228 -4.17 -12.42 12.52
N ILE A 229 -5.13 -13.18 11.96
CA ILE A 229 -5.48 -13.11 10.54
C ILE A 229 -6.02 -11.72 10.19
N ALA A 230 -6.93 -11.17 11.00
CA ALA A 230 -7.47 -9.83 10.78
C ALA A 230 -6.38 -8.75 10.81
N SER A 231 -5.44 -8.83 11.75
CA SER A 231 -4.27 -7.96 11.83
C SER A 231 -3.40 -8.07 10.58
N ALA A 232 -3.08 -9.29 10.14
CA ALA A 232 -2.32 -9.55 8.93
C ALA A 232 -2.99 -9.00 7.67
N MET A 233 -4.32 -9.04 7.60
CA MET A 233 -5.09 -8.52 6.47
C MET A 233 -5.02 -6.99 6.34
N VAL A 234 -4.77 -6.25 7.42
CA VAL A 234 -4.64 -4.78 7.35
C VAL A 234 -3.46 -4.40 6.44
N GLY A 235 -2.31 -5.04 6.66
CA GLY A 235 -1.11 -4.78 5.86
C GLY A 235 -1.28 -5.22 4.41
N SER A 236 -1.88 -6.39 4.17
CA SER A 236 -2.06 -6.92 2.81
C SER A 236 -3.04 -6.07 2.00
N ILE A 237 -4.19 -5.68 2.56
CA ILE A 237 -5.16 -4.80 1.91
C ILE A 237 -4.53 -3.45 1.60
N PHE A 238 -3.77 -2.87 2.55
CA PHE A 238 -3.01 -1.65 2.32
C PHE A 238 -2.03 -1.79 1.15
N SER A 239 -1.32 -2.92 1.05
CA SER A 239 -0.37 -3.17 -0.05
C SER A 239 -1.04 -3.42 -1.40
N SER A 240 -2.34 -3.73 -1.42
CA SER A 240 -3.12 -3.97 -2.64
C SER A 240 -4.01 -2.79 -3.03
N ASP A 241 -3.91 -1.66 -2.32
CA ASP A 241 -4.67 -0.46 -2.63
C ASP A 241 -4.02 0.34 -3.77
N ALA A 242 -4.85 0.96 -4.63
CA ALA A 242 -4.57 1.91 -5.71
C ALA A 242 -5.44 1.68 -6.95
N TRP A 243 -6.10 0.52 -7.05
CA TRP A 243 -6.96 0.16 -8.18
C TRP A 243 -8.14 1.13 -8.34
N ASN A 244 -8.65 1.69 -7.23
CA ASN A 244 -9.71 2.69 -7.21
C ASN A 244 -9.27 4.05 -7.79
N ASN A 245 -7.98 4.36 -7.83
CA ASN A 245 -7.49 5.65 -8.34
C ASN A 245 -7.79 5.85 -9.82
N VAL A 246 -7.92 4.76 -10.60
CA VAL A 246 -8.28 4.84 -12.03
C VAL A 246 -9.65 5.49 -12.25
N THR A 247 -10.55 5.36 -11.27
CA THR A 247 -11.91 5.90 -11.35
C THR A 247 -11.95 7.45 -11.34
N PHE A 248 -10.87 8.10 -10.92
CA PHE A 248 -10.76 9.56 -10.94
C PHE A 248 -10.22 10.11 -12.28
N ILE A 249 -9.59 9.25 -13.10
CA ILE A 249 -8.94 9.64 -14.36
C ILE A 249 -9.65 9.12 -15.61
N ALA A 250 -10.70 8.30 -15.44
CA ALA A 250 -11.45 7.66 -16.52
C ALA A 250 -12.57 8.52 -17.13
N GLY A 251 -12.78 9.75 -16.64
CA GLY A 251 -13.79 10.69 -17.15
C GLY A 251 -13.24 11.69 -18.13
#